data_AF-A0A7Y9XSU9-F1
#
_entry.id   AF-A0A7Y9XSU9-F1
#
_cell.length_a   1.000
_cell.length_b   1.000
_cell.length_c   1.000
_cell.angle_alpha   90.00
_cell.angle_beta   90.00
_cell.angle_gamma   90.00
#
_symmetry.space_group_name_H-M   'P 1'
#
loop_
_entity.id
_entity.type
_entity.pdbx_description
1 polymer ?
#
loop_
_entity_poly.entity_id
_entity_poly.type
_entity_poly.pdbx_seq_one_letter_code
_entity_poly.pdbx_strand_id
1 'polypeptide(L)'
;MYAIAGHKLTTGAALLALAACTTPAPPAPEPAPVPGPPAGPTSGCPVIESRNWHAWIDRMPGPDATPTLNISGEVDLPTPGYTTILRAGPADRMMPPGLRFRLETGAPQGIVTQVVTPTEVSYRQPTPHDRIREIMIRCGDRTLATIPDVMITE
;
A
#
# COMPACT_ATOMS: atom_id res chain seq x y z
N MET A 1 56.38 -81.81 19.42
CA MET A 1 57.73 -81.35 19.80
C MET A 1 57.60 -80.19 20.76
N TYR A 2 58.36 -80.24 21.86
CA TYR A 2 58.48 -79.23 22.93
C TYR A 2 58.99 -77.87 22.40
N ALA A 3 58.57 -76.75 23.02
CA ALA A 3 59.45 -75.88 23.83
C ALA A 3 58.84 -74.49 24.15
N ILE A 4 58.47 -74.32 25.43
CA ILE A 4 58.76 -73.23 26.38
C ILE A 4 59.33 -71.85 25.94
N ALA A 5 58.67 -70.82 26.52
CA ALA A 5 59.21 -69.69 27.29
C ALA A 5 59.67 -68.39 26.59
N GLY A 6 59.18 -67.27 27.13
CA GLY A 6 59.73 -65.92 26.91
C GLY A 6 58.86 -64.79 27.46
N HIS A 7 58.87 -64.57 28.78
CA HIS A 7 58.34 -63.37 29.45
C HIS A 7 59.05 -62.10 28.97
N LYS A 8 58.31 -60.98 28.82
CA LYS A 8 58.73 -59.64 29.31
C LYS A 8 57.53 -58.75 29.67
N LEU A 9 57.63 -58.16 30.87
CA LEU A 9 56.80 -57.11 31.44
C LEU A 9 56.83 -55.83 30.60
N THR A 10 55.74 -55.04 30.59
CA THR A 10 55.72 -53.56 30.82
C THR A 10 54.27 -53.08 30.61
N THR A 11 53.58 -52.64 31.66
CA THR A 11 53.37 -51.23 32.05
C THR A 11 52.22 -50.55 31.30
N GLY A 12 51.20 -50.14 32.05
CA GLY A 12 50.64 -48.80 31.84
C GLY A 12 49.12 -48.68 31.70
N ALA A 13 48.59 -47.82 32.56
CA ALA A 13 47.37 -47.02 32.40
C ALA A 13 46.01 -47.73 32.57
N ALA A 14 45.61 -47.86 33.82
CA ALA A 14 44.21 -47.74 34.20
C ALA A 14 43.70 -46.34 33.83
N LEU A 15 42.72 -46.26 32.94
CA LEU A 15 41.94 -45.05 32.67
C LEU A 15 40.64 -45.14 33.46
N LEU A 16 40.55 -44.33 34.51
CA LEU A 16 39.33 -44.04 35.28
C LEU A 16 38.36 -43.27 34.37
N ALA A 17 37.22 -43.88 34.05
CA ALA A 17 36.11 -43.18 33.40
C ALA A 17 35.36 -42.35 34.45
N LEU A 18 35.59 -41.03 34.44
CA LEU A 18 34.76 -40.05 35.15
C LEU A 18 33.46 -39.87 34.37
N ALA A 19 32.37 -40.46 34.85
CA ALA A 19 31.02 -40.13 34.39
C ALA A 19 30.62 -38.76 34.95
N ALA A 20 30.78 -37.70 34.15
CA ALA A 20 30.23 -36.39 34.45
C ALA A 20 28.76 -36.35 33.99
N CYS A 21 27.82 -36.33 34.92
CA CYS A 21 26.42 -36.00 34.63
C CYS A 21 26.31 -34.49 34.40
N THR A 22 26.18 -34.07 33.15
CA THR A 22 25.81 -32.69 32.81
C THR A 22 24.29 -32.57 32.84
N THR A 23 23.76 -31.86 33.83
CA THR A 23 22.34 -31.47 33.88
C THR A 23 22.10 -30.37 32.84
N PRO A 24 21.19 -30.53 31.86
CA PRO A 24 20.86 -29.46 30.93
C PRO A 24 20.08 -28.35 31.65
N ALA A 25 20.50 -27.10 31.46
CA ALA A 25 19.81 -25.92 31.96
C ALA A 25 18.45 -25.76 31.24
N PRO A 26 17.39 -25.30 31.94
CA PRO A 26 16.11 -25.02 31.31
C PRO A 26 16.25 -23.90 30.27
N PRO A 27 15.55 -23.97 29.13
CA PRO A 27 15.58 -22.91 28.12
C PRO A 27 15.04 -21.61 28.71
N ALA A 28 15.73 -20.51 28.42
CA ALA A 28 15.29 -19.17 28.79
C ALA A 28 13.90 -18.87 28.20
N PRO A 29 13.03 -18.11 28.89
CA PRO A 29 11.74 -17.72 28.35
C PRO A 29 11.94 -16.94 27.05
N GLU A 30 11.33 -17.44 25.98
CA GLU A 30 11.31 -16.79 24.67
C GLU A 30 10.64 -15.41 24.81
N PRO A 31 11.18 -14.34 24.19
CA PRO A 31 10.54 -13.03 24.21
C PRO A 31 9.13 -13.15 23.61
N ALA A 32 8.12 -12.61 24.31
CA ALA A 32 6.77 -12.53 23.78
C ALA A 32 6.78 -11.82 22.41
N PRO A 33 5.90 -12.21 21.46
CA PRO A 33 5.80 -11.53 20.17
C PRO A 33 5.45 -10.06 20.42
N VAL A 34 6.38 -9.17 20.10
CA VAL A 34 6.14 -7.73 20.08
C VAL A 34 5.08 -7.48 19.01
N PRO A 35 3.98 -6.76 19.31
CA PRO A 35 3.07 -6.31 18.27
C PRO A 35 3.88 -5.58 17.21
N GLY A 36 3.90 -6.11 15.99
CA GLY A 36 4.54 -5.45 14.87
C GLY A 36 3.92 -4.05 14.67
N PRO A 37 4.66 -3.11 14.05
CA PRO A 37 4.08 -1.86 13.59
C PRO A 37 2.78 -2.13 12.82
N PRO A 38 1.72 -1.31 12.97
CA PRO A 38 0.49 -1.51 12.21
C PRO A 38 0.85 -1.66 10.74
N ALA A 39 0.34 -2.73 10.13
CA ALA A 39 0.62 -3.07 8.75
C ALA A 39 0.44 -1.82 7.87
N GLY A 40 1.55 -1.29 7.37
CA GLY A 40 1.52 -0.24 6.35
C GLY A 40 0.71 -0.74 5.16
N PRO A 41 0.08 0.16 4.39
CA PRO A 41 -0.85 -0.23 3.33
C PRO A 41 -0.13 -1.15 2.34
N THR A 42 -0.56 -2.41 2.34
CA THR A 42 -0.11 -3.42 1.40
C THR A 42 -0.83 -3.11 0.09
N SER A 43 -0.10 -2.66 -0.92
CA SER A 43 -0.59 -1.93 -2.11
C SER A 43 -1.30 -0.62 -1.75
N GLY A 44 -0.63 0.51 -2.02
CA GLY A 44 -0.84 1.82 -1.38
C GLY A 44 -2.18 2.55 -1.58
N CYS A 45 -3.24 1.85 -2.00
CA CYS A 45 -4.57 2.41 -2.18
C CYS A 45 -5.61 1.70 -1.30
N PRO A 46 -6.14 2.35 -0.25
CA PRO A 46 -7.14 1.76 0.65
C PRO A 46 -8.57 1.76 0.07
N VAL A 47 -8.76 2.20 -1.18
CA VAL A 47 -10.08 2.28 -1.82
C VAL A 47 -10.62 0.88 -2.11
N ILE A 48 -11.78 0.56 -1.51
CA ILE A 48 -12.48 -0.71 -1.68
C ILE A 48 -13.24 -0.66 -3.01
N GLU A 49 -14.16 0.31 -3.14
CA GLU A 49 -14.96 0.57 -4.33
C GLU A 49 -14.90 2.04 -4.76
N SER A 50 -15.26 2.30 -6.01
CA SER A 50 -15.16 3.61 -6.67
C SER A 50 -16.32 3.75 -7.64
N ARG A 51 -17.09 4.85 -7.53
CA ARG A 51 -18.35 5.02 -8.27
C ARG A 51 -18.71 6.49 -8.46
N ASN A 52 -19.79 6.74 -9.22
CA ASN A 52 -20.41 8.05 -9.41
C ASN A 52 -19.46 9.12 -9.96
N TRP A 53 -18.46 8.71 -10.74
CA TRP A 53 -17.51 9.63 -11.34
C TRP A 53 -18.13 10.42 -12.47
N HIS A 54 -17.97 11.73 -12.41
CA HIS A 54 -18.37 12.66 -13.45
C HIS A 54 -17.33 13.75 -13.61
N ALA A 55 -17.14 14.22 -14.84
CA ALA A 55 -16.27 15.33 -15.13
C ALA A 55 -16.91 16.19 -16.21
N TRP A 56 -16.77 17.50 -16.05
CA TRP A 56 -17.33 18.49 -16.97
C TRP A 56 -16.45 19.74 -16.98
N ILE A 57 -16.52 20.48 -18.08
CA ILE A 57 -15.84 21.76 -18.21
C ILE A 57 -16.90 22.85 -18.09
N ASP A 58 -16.76 23.71 -17.09
CA ASP A 58 -17.64 24.84 -16.83
C ASP A 58 -17.06 26.11 -17.49
N ARG A 59 -17.84 26.76 -18.36
CA ARG A 59 -17.46 27.99 -19.08
C ARG A 59 -18.04 29.26 -18.43
N MET A 60 -18.76 29.16 -17.31
CA MET A 60 -19.22 30.35 -16.59
C MET A 60 -18.04 31.18 -16.05
N PRO A 61 -18.09 32.53 -16.10
CA PRO A 61 -19.25 33.37 -16.42
C PRO A 61 -19.39 33.80 -17.89
N GLY A 62 -18.58 33.32 -18.83
CA GLY A 62 -18.69 33.78 -20.23
C GLY A 62 -17.57 33.30 -21.16
N PRO A 63 -17.69 33.59 -22.47
CA PRO A 63 -16.81 33.05 -23.52
C PRO A 63 -15.35 33.50 -23.42
N ASP A 64 -15.09 34.64 -22.78
CA ASP A 64 -13.73 35.19 -22.61
C ASP A 64 -13.05 34.72 -21.30
N ALA A 65 -13.74 33.94 -20.47
CA ALA A 65 -13.19 33.40 -19.23
C ALA A 65 -12.46 32.07 -19.49
N THR A 66 -11.36 31.84 -18.75
CA THR A 66 -10.73 30.52 -18.74
C THR A 66 -11.69 29.50 -18.16
N PRO A 67 -12.06 28.45 -18.91
CA PRO A 67 -13.00 27.45 -18.41
C PRO A 67 -12.40 26.65 -17.25
N THR A 68 -13.26 26.06 -16.44
CA THR A 68 -12.88 25.31 -15.24
C THR A 68 -13.21 23.83 -15.43
N LEU A 69 -12.20 22.97 -15.29
CA LEU A 69 -12.41 21.53 -15.20
C LEU A 69 -12.91 21.18 -13.80
N ASN A 70 -14.04 20.49 -13.75
CA ASN A 70 -14.61 19.91 -12.56
C ASN A 70 -14.60 18.39 -12.66
N ILE A 71 -14.25 17.74 -11.56
CA ILE A 71 -14.33 16.29 -11.42
C ILE A 71 -14.97 16.00 -10.06
N SER A 72 -15.97 15.15 -10.04
CA SER A 72 -16.58 14.63 -8.82
C SER A 72 -16.69 13.11 -8.89
N GLY A 73 -16.69 12.47 -7.73
CA GLY A 73 -16.90 11.04 -7.60
C GLY A 73 -16.94 10.62 -6.15
N GLU A 74 -17.11 9.32 -5.94
CA GLU A 74 -17.21 8.74 -4.60
C GLU A 74 -16.33 7.50 -4.52
N VAL A 75 -15.64 7.36 -3.38
CA VAL A 75 -14.83 6.18 -3.06
C VAL A 75 -15.23 5.61 -1.71
N ASP A 76 -15.28 4.29 -1.62
CA ASP A 76 -15.50 3.58 -0.36
C ASP A 76 -14.18 3.30 0.33
N LEU A 77 -14.07 3.79 1.56
CA LEU A 77 -12.89 3.65 2.40
C LEU A 77 -13.20 2.77 3.60
N PRO A 78 -12.20 2.05 4.15
CA PRO A 78 -12.44 0.98 5.13
C PRO A 78 -12.93 1.49 6.49
N THR A 79 -12.71 2.76 6.80
CA THR A 79 -13.19 3.42 8.01
C THR A 79 -13.57 4.87 7.69
N PRO A 80 -14.40 5.53 8.51
CA PRO A 80 -14.59 6.97 8.40
C PRO A 80 -13.32 7.74 8.79
N GLY A 81 -13.25 9.00 8.36
CA GLY A 81 -12.19 9.94 8.75
C GLY A 81 -10.94 9.93 7.87
N TYR A 82 -10.94 9.17 6.76
CA TYR A 82 -9.91 9.32 5.75
C TYR A 82 -9.96 10.70 5.10
N THR A 83 -8.80 11.24 4.77
CA THR A 83 -8.68 12.40 3.88
C THR A 83 -8.48 11.93 2.44
N THR A 84 -9.09 12.61 1.47
CA THR A 84 -8.96 12.34 0.04
C THR A 84 -8.47 13.59 -0.68
N ILE A 85 -7.47 13.44 -1.54
CA ILE A 85 -6.95 14.52 -2.38
C ILE A 85 -6.78 14.00 -3.80
N LEU A 86 -7.44 14.64 -4.76
CA LEU A 86 -7.24 14.35 -6.17
C LEU A 86 -6.16 15.29 -6.73
N ARG A 87 -5.06 14.73 -7.23
CA ARG A 87 -3.96 15.49 -7.85
C ARG A 87 -3.90 15.28 -9.34
N ALA A 88 -3.78 16.38 -10.09
CA ALA A 88 -3.45 16.33 -11.50
C ALA A 88 -2.03 15.79 -11.70
N GLY A 89 -1.89 14.87 -12.64
CA GLY A 89 -0.63 14.33 -13.12
C GLY A 89 -0.33 14.81 -14.55
N PRO A 90 0.67 14.20 -15.21
CA PRO A 90 1.04 14.57 -16.57
C PRO A 90 -0.13 14.37 -17.54
N ALA A 91 -0.43 15.41 -18.32
CA ALA A 91 -1.28 15.30 -19.49
C ALA A 91 -0.51 14.61 -20.63
N ASP A 92 -1.23 13.88 -21.49
CA ASP A 92 -0.65 13.45 -22.75
C ASP A 92 -0.46 14.62 -23.73
N ARG A 93 0.24 14.36 -24.83
CA ARG A 93 0.55 15.36 -25.86
C ARG A 93 -0.39 15.29 -27.06
N MET A 94 -1.53 14.60 -26.93
CA MET A 94 -2.52 14.53 -28.00
C MET A 94 -3.44 15.77 -27.98
N MET A 95 -4.18 15.98 -29.06
CA MET A 95 -5.19 17.02 -29.17
C MET A 95 -6.50 16.40 -29.68
N PRO A 96 -7.55 16.23 -28.85
CA PRO A 96 -7.67 16.65 -27.44
C PRO A 96 -6.78 15.83 -26.48
N PRO A 97 -6.30 16.43 -25.36
CA PRO A 97 -5.44 15.75 -24.43
C PRO A 97 -6.21 14.75 -23.57
N GLY A 98 -5.52 13.69 -23.15
CA GLY A 98 -5.91 12.84 -22.02
C GLY A 98 -5.23 13.29 -20.74
N LEU A 99 -5.99 13.38 -19.65
CA LEU A 99 -5.50 13.79 -18.34
C LEU A 99 -5.42 12.60 -17.39
N ARG A 100 -4.39 12.61 -16.53
CA ARG A 100 -4.19 11.59 -15.51
C ARG A 100 -4.31 12.22 -14.14
N PHE A 101 -5.06 11.59 -13.27
CA PHE A 101 -5.23 12.01 -11.88
C PHE A 101 -4.81 10.91 -10.94
N ARG A 102 -4.23 11.31 -9.80
CA ARG A 102 -3.90 10.43 -8.69
C ARG A 102 -4.76 10.81 -7.49
N LEU A 103 -5.53 9.85 -7.00
CA LEU A 103 -6.17 9.94 -5.70
C LEU A 103 -5.15 9.55 -4.63
N GLU A 104 -4.89 10.48 -3.74
CA GLU A 104 -4.12 10.28 -2.51
C GLU A 104 -5.08 10.20 -1.33
N THR A 105 -4.82 9.27 -0.43
CA THR A 105 -5.63 9.05 0.76
C THR A 105 -4.79 9.10 2.02
N GLY A 106 -5.22 9.84 3.04
CA GLY A 106 -4.60 9.84 4.37
C GLY A 106 -5.45 9.03 5.34
N ALA A 107 -4.84 8.07 6.04
CA ALA A 107 -5.54 7.29 7.06
C ALA A 107 -5.88 8.18 8.27
N PRO A 108 -7.06 7.97 8.91
CA PRO A 108 -7.41 8.66 10.14
C PRO A 108 -6.46 8.26 11.29
N GLN A 109 -6.28 9.17 12.24
CA GLN A 109 -5.51 8.91 13.46
C GLN A 109 -6.43 8.51 14.61
N GLY A 110 -5.95 7.61 15.48
CA GLY A 110 -6.69 7.18 16.67
C GLY A 110 -7.68 6.05 16.43
N ILE A 111 -8.55 5.83 17.42
CA ILE A 111 -9.57 4.77 17.37
C ILE A 111 -10.74 5.25 16.52
N VAL A 112 -11.04 4.50 15.46
CA VAL A 112 -12.18 4.75 14.56
C VAL A 112 -13.06 3.51 14.47
N THR A 113 -14.32 3.70 14.10
CA THR A 113 -15.23 2.60 13.83
C THR A 113 -14.82 1.85 12.57
N GLN A 114 -14.99 0.53 12.57
CA GLN A 114 -14.64 -0.31 11.42
C GLN A 114 -15.86 -0.48 10.52
N VAL A 115 -16.17 0.57 9.75
CA VAL A 115 -17.30 0.59 8.81
C VAL A 115 -16.88 1.21 7.49
N VAL A 116 -17.23 0.51 6.40
CA VAL A 116 -17.00 1.03 5.04
C VAL A 116 -17.79 2.32 4.88
N THR A 117 -17.09 3.39 4.53
CA THR A 117 -17.65 4.74 4.50
C THR A 117 -17.47 5.35 3.10
N PRO A 118 -18.59 5.71 2.43
CA PRO A 118 -18.55 6.49 1.20
C PRO A 118 -17.93 7.87 1.48
N THR A 119 -16.95 8.25 0.66
CA THR A 119 -16.24 9.53 0.77
C THR A 119 -16.25 10.23 -0.57
N GLU A 120 -16.80 11.44 -0.60
CA GLU A 120 -16.81 12.27 -1.80
C GLU A 120 -15.39 12.74 -2.14
N VAL A 121 -15.10 12.76 -3.44
CA VAL A 121 -13.86 13.30 -4.01
C VAL A 121 -14.25 14.36 -5.01
N SER A 122 -13.67 15.55 -4.86
CA SER A 122 -13.87 16.65 -5.81
C SER A 122 -12.53 17.27 -6.23
N TYR A 123 -12.51 17.79 -7.45
CA TYR A 123 -11.39 18.54 -8.00
C TYR A 123 -11.91 19.67 -8.89
N ARG A 124 -11.27 20.83 -8.78
CA ARG A 124 -11.60 22.02 -9.56
C ARG A 124 -10.33 22.76 -9.92
N GLN A 125 -10.12 23.01 -11.22
CA GLN A 125 -8.99 23.84 -11.68
C GLN A 125 -9.29 24.51 -13.03
N PRO A 126 -8.79 25.73 -13.28
CA PRO A 126 -8.78 26.29 -14.62
C PRO A 126 -8.10 25.36 -15.63
N THR A 127 -8.68 25.26 -16.82
CA THR A 127 -8.16 24.47 -17.94
C THR A 127 -8.16 25.31 -19.21
N PRO A 128 -7.11 25.25 -20.04
CA PRO A 128 -7.11 25.89 -21.36
C PRO A 128 -7.81 25.04 -22.44
N HIS A 129 -8.36 23.88 -22.07
CA HIS A 129 -8.96 22.92 -22.99
C HIS A 129 -10.49 22.98 -22.93
N ASP A 130 -11.12 23.08 -24.10
CA ASP A 130 -12.57 22.99 -24.27
C ASP A 130 -13.08 21.54 -24.39
N ARG A 131 -12.15 20.61 -24.62
CA ARG A 131 -12.41 19.17 -24.72
C ARG A 131 -11.23 18.40 -24.17
N ILE A 132 -11.52 17.35 -23.41
CA ILE A 132 -10.55 16.40 -22.88
C ILE A 132 -10.97 15.02 -23.36
N ARG A 133 -10.05 14.31 -24.03
CA ARG A 133 -10.32 13.01 -24.65
C ARG A 133 -10.67 11.94 -23.61
N GLU A 134 -9.91 11.92 -22.53
CA GLU A 134 -10.14 11.02 -21.40
C GLU A 134 -9.59 11.62 -20.11
N ILE A 135 -10.21 11.26 -18.99
CA ILE A 135 -9.67 11.47 -17.65
C ILE A 135 -9.49 10.09 -17.02
N MET A 136 -8.26 9.73 -16.67
CA MET A 136 -7.94 8.49 -15.97
C MET A 136 -7.61 8.80 -14.52
N ILE A 137 -8.39 8.24 -13.60
CA ILE A 137 -8.22 8.41 -12.15
C ILE A 137 -7.60 7.14 -11.58
N ARG A 138 -6.45 7.29 -10.92
CA ARG A 138 -5.67 6.18 -10.36
C ARG A 138 -5.44 6.36 -8.88
N CYS A 139 -5.24 5.25 -8.18
CA CYS A 139 -4.86 5.23 -6.79
C CYS A 139 -3.86 4.09 -6.59
N GLY A 140 -2.62 4.45 -6.23
CA GLY A 140 -1.49 3.53 -6.42
C GLY A 140 -1.43 3.03 -7.87
N ASP A 141 -1.37 1.71 -8.03
CA ASP A 141 -1.33 1.07 -9.33
C ASP A 141 -2.71 0.82 -9.95
N ARG A 142 -3.79 0.95 -9.16
CA ARG A 142 -5.17 0.66 -9.57
C ARG A 142 -5.76 1.85 -10.34
N THR A 143 -6.42 1.58 -11.46
CA THR A 143 -7.33 2.54 -12.10
C THR A 143 -8.69 2.47 -11.42
N LEU A 144 -9.13 3.60 -10.87
CA LEU A 144 -10.42 3.74 -10.18
C LEU A 144 -11.54 4.10 -11.15
N ALA A 145 -11.25 4.93 -12.15
CA ALA A 145 -12.20 5.36 -13.17
C ALA A 145 -11.49 5.82 -14.44
N THR A 146 -12.19 5.69 -15.56
CA THR A 146 -11.85 6.30 -16.84
C THR A 146 -13.10 7.00 -17.37
N ILE A 147 -13.03 8.32 -17.50
CA ILE A 147 -14.13 9.16 -17.99
C ILE A 147 -13.77 9.59 -19.42
N PRO A 148 -14.42 9.05 -20.46
CA PRO A 148 -14.17 9.46 -21.84
C PRO A 148 -14.89 10.77 -22.17
N ASP A 149 -14.36 11.48 -23.16
CA ASP A 149 -15.01 12.59 -23.86
C ASP A 149 -15.63 13.66 -22.96
N VAL A 150 -14.79 14.32 -22.17
CA VAL A 150 -15.20 15.40 -21.28
C VAL A 150 -15.26 16.70 -22.07
N MET A 151 -16.44 17.31 -22.12
CA MET A 151 -16.72 18.51 -22.90
C MET A 151 -17.28 19.62 -22.01
N ILE A 152 -17.46 20.79 -22.61
CA ILE A 152 -18.11 21.92 -21.97
C ILE A 152 -19.59 21.63 -21.72
N THR A 153 -20.03 21.99 -20.53
CA THR A 153 -21.44 22.04 -20.15
C THR A 153 -21.82 23.49 -19.91
N GLU A 154 -22.95 23.91 -20.48
CA GLU A 154 -23.50 25.26 -20.37
C GLU A 154 -24.36 25.45 -19.11
#